data_AF-C4V4S3-F1
#
_entry.id   AF-C4V4S3-F1
#
_cell.length_a   1.000
_cell.length_b   1.000
_cell.length_c   1.000
_cell.angle_alpha   90.00
_cell.angle_beta   90.00
_cell.angle_gamma   90.00
#
_symmetry.space_group_name_H-M   'P 1'
#
loop_
_entity.id
_entity.type
_entity.pdbx_description
1 polymer ?
#
loop_
_entity_poly.entity_id
_entity_poly.type
_entity_poly.pdbx_seq_one_letter_code
_entity_poly.pdbx_strand_id
1 'polypeptide(L)'
;MFGIGAPELVLILIVGLIVFGPGKLPEMGRTLGKGLREFRRASNALTTAINTPDPPPAPAQPAASSQNPSQTTAAPAQQTTEQSAPAAAPAAATSPTTETAAAAVEAHRAEQQGASAETPKQP
;
A
#
# COMPACT_ATOMS: atom_id res chain seq x y z
N MET A 1 -31.39 -12.83 -25.40
CA MET A 1 -32.11 -13.27 -24.19
C MET A 1 -31.61 -12.59 -22.92
N PHE A 2 -31.43 -11.26 -22.94
CA PHE A 2 -31.39 -10.42 -21.74
C PHE A 2 -31.51 -8.99 -22.25
N GLY A 3 -32.74 -8.51 -22.38
CA GLY A 3 -33.05 -7.15 -22.85
C GLY A 3 -32.78 -6.10 -21.77
N ILE A 4 -31.65 -6.21 -21.05
CA ILE A 4 -31.23 -5.15 -20.13
C ILE A 4 -30.79 -3.99 -21.01
N GLY A 5 -31.63 -2.97 -21.06
CA GLY A 5 -31.25 -1.67 -21.55
C GLY A 5 -30.58 -0.84 -20.46
N ALA A 6 -30.23 0.37 -20.84
CA ALA A 6 -29.80 1.39 -19.89
C ALA A 6 -30.78 1.59 -18.70
N PRO A 7 -32.12 1.61 -18.88
CA PRO A 7 -33.02 1.87 -17.75
C PRO A 7 -33.03 0.75 -16.70
N GLU A 8 -32.98 -0.52 -17.10
CA GLU A 8 -32.90 -1.64 -16.16
C GLU A 8 -31.59 -1.63 -15.38
N LEU A 9 -30.47 -1.29 -16.03
CA LEU A 9 -29.18 -1.14 -15.35
C LEU A 9 -29.23 -0.01 -14.30
N VAL A 10 -29.83 1.14 -14.66
CA VAL A 10 -29.97 2.28 -13.74
C VAL A 10 -30.82 1.89 -12.52
N LEU A 11 -31.90 1.13 -12.69
CA LEU A 11 -32.72 0.65 -11.57
C LEU A 11 -31.92 -0.22 -10.60
N ILE A 12 -31.14 -1.16 -11.12
CA ILE A 12 -30.25 -2.02 -10.32
C ILE A 12 -29.19 -1.16 -9.61
N LEU A 13 -28.66 -0.15 -10.30
CA LEU A 13 -27.68 0.77 -9.74
C LEU A 13 -28.28 1.57 -8.57
N ILE A 14 -29.52 2.06 -8.68
CA ILE A 14 -30.20 2.76 -7.59
C ILE A 14 -30.35 1.87 -6.36
N VAL A 15 -30.79 0.62 -6.53
CA VAL A 15 -30.90 -0.34 -5.42
C VAL A 15 -29.53 -0.59 -4.79
N GLY A 16 -28.49 -0.81 -5.61
CA GLY A 16 -27.11 -0.96 -5.15
C GLY A 16 -26.58 0.29 -4.43
N LEU A 17 -26.93 1.49 -4.89
CA LEU A 17 -26.57 2.77 -4.28
C LEU A 17 -27.26 2.97 -2.93
N ILE A 18 -28.46 2.43 -2.71
CA ILE A 18 -29.12 2.47 -1.40
C ILE A 18 -28.41 1.53 -0.42
N VAL A 19 -28.04 0.33 -0.87
CA VAL A 19 -27.37 -0.67 -0.03
C VAL A 19 -25.94 -0.26 0.31
N PHE A 20 -25.16 0.15 -0.70
CA PHE A 20 -23.74 0.47 -0.53
C PHE A 20 -23.47 1.96 -0.32
N GLY A 21 -24.34 2.84 -0.81
CA GLY A 21 -24.15 4.30 -0.78
C GLY A 21 -23.51 4.87 -2.07
N PRO A 22 -23.87 6.11 -2.47
CA PRO A 22 -23.30 6.77 -3.65
C PRO A 22 -21.82 7.12 -3.54
N GLY A 23 -21.27 7.19 -2.32
CA GLY A 23 -19.84 7.38 -2.11
C GLY A 23 -19.02 6.09 -2.24
N LYS A 24 -19.59 4.93 -1.89
CA LYS A 24 -18.83 3.68 -1.79
C LYS A 24 -18.58 3.02 -3.14
N LEU A 25 -19.53 3.07 -4.06
CA LEU A 25 -19.36 2.56 -5.42
C LEU A 25 -18.15 3.18 -6.17
N PRO A 26 -18.01 4.53 -6.25
CA PRO A 26 -16.85 5.14 -6.90
C PRO A 26 -15.55 4.96 -6.10
N GLU A 27 -15.62 4.88 -4.77
CA GLU A 27 -14.46 4.58 -3.93
C GLU A 27 -13.91 3.17 -4.21
N MET A 28 -14.77 2.16 -4.21
CA MET A 28 -14.42 0.77 -4.56
C MET A 28 -13.97 0.64 -6.01
N GLY A 29 -14.62 1.35 -6.93
CA GLY A 29 -14.22 1.40 -8.34
C GLY A 29 -12.83 1.98 -8.54
N ARG A 30 -12.43 3.00 -7.75
CA ARG A 30 -11.08 3.59 -7.81
C ARG A 30 -10.00 2.62 -7.31
N THR A 31 -10.24 1.88 -6.23
CA THR A 31 -9.30 0.87 -5.72
C THR A 31 -9.18 -0.31 -6.67
N LEU A 32 -10.31 -0.87 -7.13
CA LEU A 32 -10.33 -1.95 -8.13
C LEU A 32 -9.70 -1.51 -9.45
N GLY A 33 -9.95 -0.27 -9.88
CA GLY A 33 -9.41 0.28 -11.12
C GLY A 33 -7.89 0.41 -11.10
N LYS A 34 -7.28 0.80 -9.98
CA LYS A 34 -5.83 0.80 -9.80
C LYS A 34 -5.26 -0.62 -9.90
N GLY A 35 -5.86 -1.58 -9.18
CA GLY A 35 -5.44 -2.99 -9.22
C GLY A 35 -5.54 -3.58 -10.64
N LEU A 36 -6.64 -3.32 -11.35
CA LEU A 36 -6.83 -3.77 -12.72
C LEU A 36 -5.85 -3.11 -13.70
N ARG A 37 -5.47 -1.85 -13.48
CA ARG A 37 -4.48 -1.15 -14.30
C ARG A 37 -3.09 -1.76 -14.15
N GLU A 38 -2.65 -2.00 -12.91
CA GLU A 38 -1.39 -2.69 -12.63
C GLU A 38 -1.40 -4.14 -13.15
N PHE A 39 -2.50 -4.86 -12.97
CA PHE A 39 -2.69 -6.21 -13.51
C PHE A 39 -2.55 -6.21 -15.04
N ARG A 40 -3.27 -5.33 -15.74
CA ARG A 40 -3.16 -5.20 -17.21
C ARG A 40 -1.72 -4.88 -17.65
N ARG A 41 -1.01 -4.02 -16.91
CA ARG A 41 0.37 -3.66 -17.23
C ARG A 41 1.32 -4.86 -17.06
N ALA A 42 1.17 -5.62 -15.99
CA ALA A 42 1.94 -6.84 -15.75
C ALA A 42 1.61 -7.94 -16.79
N SER A 43 0.33 -8.14 -17.10
CA SER A 43 -0.12 -9.07 -18.14
C SER A 43 0.44 -8.70 -19.51
N ASN A 44 0.44 -7.41 -19.86
CA ASN A 44 1.03 -6.93 -21.10
C ASN A 44 2.56 -7.10 -21.13
N ALA A 45 3.26 -6.80 -20.03
CA ALA A 45 4.70 -7.04 -19.96
C ALA A 45 5.04 -8.52 -20.15
N LEU A 46 4.27 -9.42 -19.52
CA LEU A 46 4.44 -10.86 -19.68
C LEU A 46 4.13 -11.33 -21.11
N THR A 47 3.04 -10.84 -21.71
CA THR A 47 2.71 -11.21 -23.10
C THR A 47 3.78 -10.74 -24.08
N THR A 48 4.34 -9.55 -23.87
CA THR A 48 5.44 -9.03 -24.68
C THR A 48 6.72 -9.83 -24.48
N ALA A 49 7.07 -10.21 -23.24
CA ALA A 49 8.25 -11.02 -22.96
C ALA A 49 8.16 -12.43 -23.57
N ILE A 50 6.96 -13.01 -23.62
CA ILE A 50 6.74 -14.33 -24.23
C ILE A 50 6.75 -14.25 -25.77
N ASN A 51 6.20 -13.18 -26.35
CA ASN A 51 6.10 -13.04 -27.81
C ASN A 51 7.30 -12.34 -28.46
N THR A 52 8.21 -11.74 -27.69
CA THR A 52 9.44 -11.13 -28.21
C THR A 52 10.60 -12.11 -28.02
N PRO A 53 11.14 -12.72 -29.09
CA PRO A 53 12.38 -13.49 -28.98
C PRO A 53 13.51 -12.57 -28.52
N ASP A 54 14.33 -13.07 -27.59
CA ASP A 54 15.46 -12.40 -26.96
C ASP A 54 16.29 -11.61 -27.99
N PRO A 55 16.28 -10.26 -27.97
CA PRO A 55 17.16 -9.50 -28.82
C PRO A 55 18.60 -9.72 -28.31
N PRO A 56 19.55 -10.07 -29.19
CA PRO A 56 20.94 -10.25 -28.79
C PRO A 56 21.43 -8.98 -28.08
N PRO A 57 22.28 -9.10 -27.05
CA PRO A 57 22.72 -7.98 -26.24
C PRO A 57 23.36 -6.92 -27.15
N ALA A 58 22.66 -5.81 -27.34
CA ALA A 58 23.21 -4.67 -28.07
C ALA A 58 24.33 -4.06 -27.22
N PRO A 59 25.51 -3.80 -27.79
CA PRO A 59 26.58 -3.12 -27.08
C PRO A 59 26.09 -1.76 -26.58
N ALA A 60 26.39 -1.45 -25.32
CA ALA A 60 26.01 -0.21 -24.64
C ALA A 60 26.30 0.99 -25.54
N GLN A 61 25.24 1.62 -26.07
CA GLN A 61 25.38 2.92 -26.71
C GLN A 61 25.71 3.94 -25.63
N PRO A 62 26.86 4.64 -25.70
CA PRO A 62 27.16 5.73 -24.81
C PRO A 62 26.05 6.77 -24.91
N ALA A 63 25.55 7.19 -23.74
CA ALA A 63 24.69 8.35 -23.62
C ALA A 63 25.43 9.59 -24.14
N ALA A 64 25.25 9.89 -25.42
CA ALA A 64 25.66 11.14 -26.02
C ALA A 64 24.53 11.59 -26.95
N SER A 65 23.62 12.42 -26.42
CA SER A 65 23.07 13.62 -27.07
C SER A 65 21.92 14.23 -26.25
N SER A 66 22.21 15.43 -25.71
CA SER A 66 21.28 16.53 -25.49
C SER A 66 20.17 16.40 -24.43
N GLN A 67 20.55 16.59 -23.16
CA GLN A 67 19.74 17.41 -22.25
C GLN A 67 20.41 18.78 -22.10
N ASN A 68 19.71 19.79 -22.59
CA ASN A 68 20.08 21.20 -22.63
C ASN A 68 20.21 21.78 -21.19
N PRO A 69 21.39 22.21 -20.72
CA PRO A 69 21.50 22.97 -19.48
C PRO A 69 21.26 24.45 -19.80
N SER A 70 20.00 24.86 -19.91
CA SER A 70 19.64 26.28 -20.04
C SER A 70 18.24 26.55 -19.51
N GLN A 71 18.07 26.42 -18.20
CA GLN A 71 17.14 27.24 -17.41
C GLN A 71 17.81 27.56 -16.06
N THR A 72 18.82 28.42 -16.11
CA THR A 72 19.28 29.23 -14.98
C THR A 72 19.46 30.63 -15.50
N THR A 73 18.45 31.47 -15.23
CA THR A 73 18.36 32.94 -15.18
C THR A 73 16.84 33.18 -15.25
N ALA A 74 16.12 33.61 -14.22
CA ALA A 74 16.42 34.66 -13.29
C ALA A 74 15.81 34.39 -11.90
N ALA A 75 16.63 34.54 -10.86
CA ALA A 75 16.17 35.13 -9.60
C ALA A 75 16.29 36.66 -9.80
N PRO A 76 15.35 37.48 -9.27
CA PRO A 76 15.22 37.59 -7.83
C PRO A 76 13.80 37.80 -7.27
N ALA A 77 13.69 37.43 -5.99
CA ALA A 77 12.91 38.08 -4.95
C ALA A 77 11.58 37.42 -4.50
N GLN A 78 11.59 37.10 -3.20
CA GLN A 78 10.46 36.94 -2.25
C GLN A 78 9.78 35.56 -2.31
N GLN A 79 9.86 34.68 -1.30
CA GLN A 79 9.67 34.91 0.13
C GLN A 79 10.64 34.09 1.00
N THR A 80 11.42 34.82 1.79
CA THR A 80 11.79 34.42 3.14
C THR A 80 10.51 34.39 3.97
N THR A 81 10.08 33.21 4.41
CA THR A 81 9.38 33.09 5.69
C THR A 81 10.36 32.40 6.64
N GLU A 82 11.27 33.20 7.17
CA GLU A 82 11.72 33.04 8.53
C GLU A 82 10.46 33.08 9.41
N GLN A 83 10.07 31.93 9.95
CA GLN A 83 9.36 31.93 11.22
C GLN A 83 9.80 30.71 12.03
N SER A 84 11.00 30.85 12.57
CA SER A 84 11.36 30.56 13.96
C SER A 84 10.26 29.88 14.79
N ALA A 85 10.50 28.61 15.11
CA ALA A 85 10.34 28.18 16.51
C ALA A 85 11.37 28.97 17.34
N PRO A 86 11.07 29.46 18.56
CA PRO A 86 10.84 28.55 19.68
C PRO A 86 9.92 29.09 20.82
N ALA A 87 9.72 28.20 21.79
CA ALA A 87 9.50 28.49 23.22
C ALA A 87 8.12 28.96 23.69
N ALA A 88 7.39 28.02 24.29
CA ALA A 88 6.90 28.03 25.69
C ALA A 88 5.76 27.02 25.81
N ALA A 89 5.60 26.17 26.81
CA ALA A 89 6.35 25.84 28.02
C ALA A 89 5.62 24.61 28.63
N PRO A 90 6.26 23.90 29.58
CA PRO A 90 5.93 22.53 30.00
C PRO A 90 4.96 22.49 31.20
N ALA A 91 4.17 21.42 31.31
CA ALA A 91 3.52 20.89 32.51
C ALA A 91 2.43 19.92 32.02
N ALA A 92 2.20 18.73 32.53
CA ALA A 92 2.76 17.97 33.63
C ALA A 92 2.38 16.50 33.39
N ALA A 93 3.16 15.59 34.00
CA ALA A 93 2.78 14.27 34.49
C ALA A 93 1.73 13.46 33.69
N THR A 94 2.06 12.30 33.13
CA THR A 94 2.34 11.10 33.94
C THR A 94 3.29 10.12 33.23
N SER A 95 4.49 9.93 33.78
CA SER A 95 5.13 8.60 33.81
C SER A 95 4.51 7.81 34.99
N PRO A 96 4.70 6.48 35.15
CA PRO A 96 5.44 5.50 34.36
C PRO A 96 4.47 4.35 33.92
N THR A 97 4.87 3.34 33.15
CA THR A 97 5.37 2.10 33.75
C THR A 97 5.72 1.13 32.61
N THR A 98 7.01 0.90 32.50
CA THR A 98 7.67 -0.20 31.80
C THR A 98 7.39 -1.53 32.51
N GLU A 99 6.12 -1.94 32.58
CA GLU A 99 5.70 -3.19 33.24
C GLU A 99 4.46 -3.78 32.55
N THR A 100 4.51 -3.94 31.23
CA THR A 100 3.57 -4.82 30.51
C THR A 100 4.27 -5.62 29.40
N ALA A 101 5.55 -5.32 29.13
CA ALA A 101 6.40 -6.17 28.30
C ALA A 101 6.97 -7.39 29.05
N ALA A 102 6.85 -7.45 30.39
CA ALA A 102 7.32 -8.59 31.19
C ALA A 102 6.22 -9.64 31.49
N ALA A 103 4.94 -9.28 31.41
CA ALA A 103 3.83 -10.20 31.74
C ALA A 103 3.36 -11.08 30.55
N ALA A 104 3.82 -10.79 29.32
CA ALA A 104 3.49 -11.60 28.14
C ALA A 104 4.47 -12.75 27.87
N VAL A 105 5.58 -12.84 28.61
CA VAL A 105 6.56 -13.94 28.46
C VAL A 105 6.30 -15.09 29.47
N GLU A 106 5.49 -14.86 30.50
CA GLU A 106 5.11 -15.87 31.49
C GLU A 106 3.97 -16.79 31.01
N ALA A 107 3.10 -16.30 30.10
CA ALA A 107 1.96 -17.06 29.59
C ALA A 107 2.29 -18.08 28.49
N HIS A 108 3.57 -18.20 28.08
CA HIS A 108 4.01 -19.20 27.10
C HIS A 108 4.96 -20.26 27.67
N ARG A 109 5.32 -20.18 28.96
CA ARG A 109 6.19 -21.15 29.64
C ARG A 109 5.43 -22.27 30.36
N ALA A 110 4.11 -22.15 30.52
CA ALA A 110 3.28 -23.12 31.24
C ALA A 110 2.77 -24.31 30.41
N GLU A 111 2.92 -24.33 29.08
CA GLU A 111 2.41 -25.44 28.24
C GLU A 111 3.46 -26.48 27.84
N GLN A 112 4.76 -26.26 28.07
CA GLN A 112 5.82 -27.21 27.68
C GLN A 112 6.35 -28.13 28.80
N GLN A 113 5.83 -28.07 30.03
CA GLN A 113 6.29 -28.91 31.16
C GLN A 113 5.26 -29.92 31.67
N GLY A 114 4.15 -30.16 30.96
CA GLY A 114 3.10 -31.10 31.37
C GLY A 114 3.09 -32.48 30.67
N ALA A 115 3.92 -32.71 29.64
CA ALA A 115 3.81 -33.92 28.81
C ALA A 115 5.09 -34.77 28.76
N SER A 116 5.87 -34.79 29.84
CA SER A 116 6.99 -35.72 30.00
C SER A 116 7.17 -36.09 31.46
N ALA A 117 6.31 -36.98 31.95
CA ALA A 117 6.61 -38.01 32.96
C ALA A 117 5.29 -38.60 33.50
N GLU A 118 4.84 -39.74 32.96
CA GLU A 118 4.65 -40.95 33.77
C GLU A 118 4.29 -42.16 32.89
N THR A 119 5.20 -43.13 32.94
CA THR A 119 5.20 -44.51 32.40
C THR A 119 4.55 -45.42 33.47
N PRO A 120 3.80 -46.52 33.18
CA PRO A 120 4.46 -47.83 33.03
C PRO A 120 3.75 -48.95 32.21
N LYS A 121 4.60 -49.76 31.57
CA LYS A 121 4.63 -51.25 31.52
C LYS A 121 3.30 -52.05 31.48
N GLN A 122 3.08 -52.75 30.36
CA GLN A 122 3.16 -54.23 30.18
C GLN A 122 1.92 -55.04 30.60
N PRO A 123 1.76 -56.32 30.20
CA PRO A 123 2.55 -57.14 29.26
C PRO A 123 2.00 -57.24 27.84
#